data_AF-A0A0W1JMI8-F1
#
_entry.id   AF-A0A0W1JMI8-F1
#
_cell.length_a   1.000
_cell.length_b   1.000
_cell.length_c   1.000
_cell.angle_alpha   90.00
_cell.angle_beta   90.00
_cell.angle_gamma   90.00
#
_symmetry.space_group_name_H-M   'P 1'
#
loop_
_entity.id
_entity.type
_entity.pdbx_description
1 polymer ?
#
loop_
_entity_poly.entity_id
_entity_poly.type
_entity_poly.pdbx_seq_one_letter_code
_entity_poly.pdbx_strand_id
1 'polypeptide(L)'
;MKWAFINHMERINELLGNLEQEEMKRDYPIAWERTHAASCAQVGRLLAQKRGVDLELAALACSLHDIGRWYTGLQGDHALRGEEPVRRFLESSSLKEEDKKAVVQAVIRHSEKDKVGSPLDEIVKDADVLDCYFHGDEISKPYHLARLKEVMGELNLES
;
A
#
# COMPACT_ATOMS: atom_id res chain seq x y z
N MET A 1 7.77 15.45 16.75
CA MET A 1 6.95 14.55 15.91
C MET A 1 7.27 14.88 14.46
N LYS A 2 7.62 13.89 13.63
CA LYS A 2 7.73 14.11 12.17
C LYS A 2 6.29 14.10 11.63
N TRP A 3 5.85 15.22 11.04
CA TRP A 3 4.45 15.40 10.63
C TRP A 3 4.16 14.86 9.23
N ALA A 4 5.17 14.53 8.43
CA ALA A 4 5.01 14.07 7.04
C ALA A 4 4.04 12.89 6.93
N PHE A 5 4.27 11.82 7.69
CA PHE A 5 3.36 10.67 7.79
C PHE A 5 1.92 11.08 8.11
N ILE A 6 1.71 11.91 9.14
CA ILE A 6 0.37 12.32 9.57
C ILE A 6 -0.32 13.16 8.48
N ASN A 7 0.41 14.07 7.85
CA ASN A 7 -0.11 14.90 6.75
C ASN A 7 -0.48 14.05 5.52
N HIS A 8 0.28 12.99 5.22
CA HIS A 8 -0.08 12.04 4.16
C HIS A 8 -1.36 11.27 4.51
N MET A 9 -1.45 10.76 5.74
CA MET A 9 -2.65 10.05 6.19
C MET A 9 -3.89 10.94 6.25
N GLU A 10 -3.76 12.22 6.61
CA GLU A 10 -4.86 13.19 6.57
C GLU A 10 -5.40 13.33 5.15
N ARG A 11 -4.52 13.58 4.17
CA ARG A 11 -4.90 13.69 2.74
C ARG A 11 -5.54 12.41 2.18
N ILE A 12 -5.06 11.24 2.62
CA ILE A 12 -5.64 9.94 2.22
C ILE A 12 -7.04 9.78 2.80
N ASN A 13 -7.23 10.12 4.07
CA ASN A 13 -8.54 10.06 4.72
C ASN A 13 -9.53 11.05 4.11
N GLU A 14 -9.09 12.26 3.77
CA GLU A 14 -9.90 13.23 3.03
C GLU A 14 -10.34 12.68 1.67
N LEU A 15 -9.41 12.10 0.90
CA LEU A 15 -9.73 11.46 -0.38
C LEU A 15 -10.75 10.32 -0.22
N LEU A 16 -10.51 9.39 0.69
CA LEU A 16 -11.42 8.27 0.94
C LEU A 16 -12.79 8.76 1.42
N GLY A 17 -12.85 9.80 2.26
CA GLY A 17 -14.09 10.41 2.72
C GLY A 17 -14.91 11.05 1.59
N ASN A 18 -14.23 11.66 0.61
CA ASN A 18 -14.90 12.19 -0.59
C ASN A 18 -15.46 11.05 -1.46
N LEU A 19 -14.67 10.00 -1.70
CA LEU A 19 -15.09 8.83 -2.48
C LEU A 19 -16.22 8.04 -1.80
N GLU A 20 -16.33 8.09 -0.47
CA GLU A 20 -17.41 7.47 0.30
C GLU A 20 -18.78 8.11 0.02
N GLN A 21 -18.81 9.38 -0.40
CA GLN A 21 -20.06 10.07 -0.76
C GLN A 21 -20.57 9.68 -2.15
N GLU A 22 -19.75 9.04 -2.97
CA GLU A 22 -20.12 8.61 -4.32
C GLU A 22 -20.86 7.27 -4.26
N GLU A 23 -22.07 7.23 -4.84
CA GLU A 23 -22.85 6.00 -4.94
C GLU A 23 -22.24 5.08 -6.02
N MET A 24 -21.48 4.08 -5.55
CA MET A 24 -20.74 3.14 -6.40
C MET A 24 -20.79 1.74 -5.79
N LYS A 25 -20.94 0.72 -6.64
CA LYS A 25 -20.74 -0.67 -6.22
C LYS A 25 -19.24 -0.92 -5.99
N ARG A 26 -18.89 -1.47 -4.83
CA ARG A 26 -17.50 -1.73 -4.44
C ARG A 26 -17.34 -3.19 -4.00
N ASP A 27 -16.22 -3.81 -4.37
CA ASP A 27 -15.82 -5.15 -3.92
C ASP A 27 -15.43 -5.13 -2.43
N TYR A 28 -14.90 -3.99 -1.96
CA TYR A 28 -14.57 -3.73 -0.56
C TYR A 28 -15.20 -2.40 -0.08
N PRO A 29 -15.67 -2.32 1.18
CA PRO A 29 -16.19 -1.08 1.72
C PRO A 29 -15.08 -0.05 1.95
N ILE A 30 -15.37 1.25 1.86
CA ILE A 30 -14.38 2.31 2.14
C ILE A 30 -13.81 2.20 3.56
N ALA A 31 -14.57 1.68 4.52
CA ALA A 31 -14.08 1.40 5.86
C ALA A 31 -12.91 0.38 5.88
N TRP A 32 -12.94 -0.63 5.01
CA TRP A 32 -11.82 -1.55 4.81
C TRP A 32 -10.62 -0.82 4.22
N GLU A 33 -10.83 -0.08 3.13
CA GLU A 33 -9.75 0.66 2.45
C GLU A 33 -9.03 1.61 3.42
N ARG A 34 -9.78 2.28 4.30
CA ARG A 34 -9.22 3.19 5.30
C ARG A 34 -8.37 2.46 6.34
N THR A 35 -8.90 1.36 6.87
CA THR A 35 -8.17 0.53 7.84
C THR A 35 -6.90 -0.04 7.23
N HIS A 36 -7.02 -0.68 6.06
CA HIS A 36 -5.92 -1.33 5.36
C HIS A 36 -4.83 -0.34 4.93
N ALA A 37 -5.21 0.82 4.37
CA ALA A 37 -4.24 1.87 4.02
C ALA A 37 -3.42 2.32 5.24
N ALA A 38 -4.06 2.51 6.40
CA ALA A 38 -3.39 2.98 7.61
C ALA A 38 -2.52 1.90 8.26
N SER A 39 -3.01 0.67 8.35
CA SER A 39 -2.28 -0.45 8.95
C SER A 39 -1.12 -0.89 8.06
N CYS A 40 -1.35 -1.04 6.75
CA CYS A 40 -0.30 -1.36 5.77
C CYS A 40 0.80 -0.29 5.75
N ALA A 41 0.47 0.99 5.95
CA ALA A 41 1.48 2.05 6.09
C ALA A 41 2.41 1.83 7.29
N GLN A 42 1.88 1.39 8.44
CA GLN A 42 2.70 1.10 9.62
C GLN A 42 3.55 -0.16 9.44
N VAL A 43 2.99 -1.20 8.83
CA VAL A 43 3.75 -2.40 8.44
C VAL A 43 4.89 -2.01 7.49
N GLY A 44 4.61 -1.18 6.49
CA GLY A 44 5.61 -0.63 5.57
C GLY A 44 6.74 0.11 6.28
N ARG A 45 6.44 0.93 7.30
CA ARG A 45 7.46 1.61 8.11
C ARG A 45 8.33 0.63 8.90
N LEU A 46 7.73 -0.41 9.46
CA LEU A 46 8.43 -1.44 10.20
C LEU A 46 9.41 -2.18 9.29
N LEU A 47 8.95 -2.62 8.12
CA LEU A 47 9.79 -3.28 7.12
C LEU A 47 10.88 -2.35 6.58
N ALA A 48 10.55 -1.09 6.29
CA ALA A 48 11.52 -0.10 5.83
C ALA A 48 12.64 0.16 6.85
N GLN A 49 12.28 0.27 8.13
CA GLN A 49 13.23 0.42 9.23
C GLN A 49 14.20 -0.77 9.30
N LYS A 50 13.70 -1.99 9.08
CA LYS A 50 14.53 -3.20 9.10
C LYS A 50 15.41 -3.35 7.85
N ARG A 51 14.89 -2.97 6.68
CA ARG A 51 15.52 -3.15 5.37
C ARG A 51 16.35 -1.95 4.90
N GLY A 52 16.41 -0.87 5.69
CA GLY A 52 17.20 0.33 5.36
C GLY A 52 16.61 1.16 4.21
N VAL A 53 15.29 1.15 4.04
CA VAL A 53 14.56 1.96 3.05
C VAL A 53 13.96 3.19 3.73
N ASP A 54 13.72 4.27 2.99
CA ASP A 54 13.09 5.47 3.54
C ASP A 54 11.70 5.17 4.13
N LEU A 55 11.54 5.43 5.43
CA LEU A 55 10.34 5.11 6.18
C LEU A 55 9.11 5.87 5.69
N GLU A 56 9.25 7.15 5.33
CA GLU A 56 8.13 8.00 4.94
C GLU A 56 7.67 7.66 3.52
N LEU A 57 8.62 7.35 2.63
CA LEU A 57 8.33 6.90 1.28
C LEU A 57 7.67 5.51 1.27
N ALA A 58 8.15 4.59 2.11
CA ALA A 58 7.53 3.27 2.30
C ALA A 58 6.11 3.37 2.84
N ALA A 59 5.89 4.18 3.88
CA ALA A 59 4.57 4.42 4.43
C ALA A 59 3.60 4.95 3.38
N LEU A 60 4.03 5.95 2.61
CA LEU A 60 3.22 6.56 1.57
C LEU A 60 2.86 5.55 0.47
N ALA A 61 3.84 4.80 -0.04
CA ALA A 61 3.61 3.81 -1.09
C ALA A 61 2.68 2.69 -0.61
N CYS A 62 2.87 2.18 0.62
CA CYS A 62 1.98 1.18 1.22
C CYS A 62 0.57 1.73 1.43
N SER A 63 0.44 2.98 1.88
CA SER A 63 -0.88 3.58 2.10
C SER A 63 -1.67 3.80 0.81
N LEU A 64 -1.00 4.01 -0.33
CA LEU A 64 -1.63 4.34 -1.61
C LEU A 64 -1.77 3.14 -2.57
N HIS A 65 -1.24 1.96 -2.23
CA HIS A 65 -1.09 0.87 -3.20
C HIS A 65 -2.42 0.41 -3.84
N ASP A 66 -3.52 0.54 -3.11
CA ASP A 66 -4.87 0.18 -3.53
C ASP A 66 -5.69 1.34 -4.10
N ILE A 67 -5.10 2.51 -4.35
CA ILE A 67 -5.83 3.69 -4.81
C ILE A 67 -6.65 3.46 -6.10
N GLY A 68 -6.22 2.55 -6.98
CA GLY A 68 -7.02 2.16 -8.14
C GLY A 68 -8.34 1.48 -7.76
N ARG A 69 -8.37 0.70 -6.67
CA ARG A 69 -9.60 0.10 -6.12
C ARG A 69 -10.48 1.16 -5.49
N TRP A 70 -9.91 2.18 -4.85
CA TRP A 70 -10.68 3.27 -4.24
C TRP A 70 -11.50 4.02 -5.28
N TYR A 71 -10.91 4.31 -6.44
CA TYR A 71 -11.57 5.03 -7.53
C TYR A 71 -12.51 4.17 -8.37
N THR A 72 -12.22 2.88 -8.53
CA THR A 72 -13.01 2.03 -9.44
C THR A 72 -14.01 1.11 -8.73
N GLY A 73 -13.84 0.90 -7.43
CA GLY A 73 -14.59 -0.06 -6.64
C GLY A 73 -14.26 -1.53 -6.95
N LEU A 74 -13.28 -1.82 -7.82
CA LEU A 74 -13.04 -3.16 -8.35
C LEU A 74 -11.67 -3.69 -7.95
N GLN A 75 -11.63 -4.95 -7.51
CA GLN A 75 -10.40 -5.67 -7.20
C GLN A 75 -9.64 -6.11 -8.46
N GLY A 76 -10.34 -6.34 -9.57
CA GLY A 76 -9.69 -6.68 -10.85
C GLY A 76 -8.83 -5.52 -11.38
N ASP A 77 -7.56 -5.79 -11.67
CA ASP A 77 -6.57 -4.84 -12.22
C ASP A 77 -6.36 -3.55 -11.39
N HIS A 78 -6.70 -3.56 -10.09
CA HIS A 78 -6.63 -2.36 -9.24
C HIS A 78 -5.23 -1.73 -9.18
N ALA A 79 -4.16 -2.53 -9.21
CA ALA A 79 -2.80 -2.02 -9.25
C ALA A 79 -2.54 -1.15 -10.49
N LEU A 80 -2.84 -1.66 -11.70
CA LEU A 80 -2.65 -0.92 -12.95
C LEU A 80 -3.59 0.28 -13.05
N ARG A 81 -4.83 0.13 -12.59
CA ARG A 81 -5.82 1.23 -12.52
C ARG A 81 -5.42 2.32 -11.52
N GLY A 82 -4.47 2.03 -10.64
CA GLY A 82 -3.91 3.00 -9.68
C GLY A 82 -2.95 4.00 -10.29
N GLU A 83 -2.47 3.82 -11.53
CA GLU A 83 -1.43 4.69 -12.11
C GLU A 83 -1.85 6.16 -12.18
N GLU A 84 -3.00 6.44 -12.78
CA GLU A 84 -3.48 7.81 -12.97
C GLU A 84 -3.93 8.44 -11.63
N PRO A 85 -4.71 7.73 -10.78
CA PRO A 85 -5.03 8.20 -9.43
C PRO A 85 -3.82 8.54 -8.56
N VAL A 86 -2.79 7.68 -8.51
CA VAL A 86 -1.62 7.93 -7.66
C VAL A 86 -0.80 9.11 -8.18
N ARG A 87 -0.66 9.26 -9.51
CA ARG A 87 0.01 10.43 -10.09
C ARG A 87 -0.70 11.72 -9.67
N ARG A 88 -2.03 11.76 -9.83
CA ARG A 88 -2.84 12.92 -9.44
C ARG A 88 -2.72 13.23 -7.94
N PHE A 89 -2.74 12.21 -7.09
CA PHE A 89 -2.54 12.39 -5.64
C PHE A 89 -1.17 13.01 -5.32
N LEU A 90 -0.12 12.67 -6.08
CA LEU A 90 1.24 13.13 -5.84
C LEU A 90 1.56 14.50 -6.47
N GLU A 91 0.72 15.04 -7.36
CA GLU A 91 0.95 16.32 -8.04
C GLU A 91 1.21 17.47 -7.07
N SER A 92 0.42 17.56 -5.99
CA SER A 92 0.54 18.60 -4.96
C SER A 92 1.54 18.27 -3.85
N SER A 93 2.24 17.13 -3.93
CA SER A 93 3.25 16.76 -2.93
C SER A 93 4.57 17.49 -3.15
N SER A 94 5.28 17.78 -2.06
CA SER A 94 6.63 18.36 -2.07
C SER A 94 7.73 17.31 -2.33
N LEU A 95 7.36 16.09 -2.69
CA LEU A 95 8.31 15.02 -3.02
C LEU A 95 9.10 15.38 -4.27
N LYS A 96 10.32 14.85 -4.36
CA LYS A 96 11.10 14.94 -5.60
C LYS A 96 10.45 14.06 -6.67
N GLU A 97 10.68 14.40 -7.93
CA GLU A 97 10.14 13.61 -9.06
C GLU A 97 10.63 12.15 -9.08
N GLU A 98 11.85 11.90 -8.58
CA GLU A 98 12.37 10.54 -8.40
C GLU A 98 11.54 9.72 -7.40
N ASP A 99 11.17 10.33 -6.27
CA ASP A 99 10.37 9.71 -5.22
C ASP A 99 8.93 9.51 -5.68
N LYS A 100 8.33 10.50 -6.36
CA LYS A 100 6.99 10.37 -6.96
C LYS A 100 6.95 9.19 -7.94
N LYS A 101 7.95 9.09 -8.82
CA LYS A 101 8.08 7.97 -9.77
C LYS A 101 8.22 6.64 -9.04
N ALA A 102 9.01 6.57 -7.96
CA ALA A 102 9.16 5.36 -7.17
C ALA A 102 7.83 4.91 -6.54
N VAL A 103 7.07 5.83 -5.95
CA VAL A 103 5.73 5.53 -5.38
C VAL A 103 4.78 5.03 -6.46
N VAL A 104 4.72 5.70 -7.61
CA VAL A 104 3.86 5.26 -8.74
C VAL A 104 4.23 3.84 -9.17
N GLN A 105 5.53 3.53 -9.32
CA GLN A 105 5.97 2.19 -9.72
C GLN A 105 5.63 1.12 -8.67
N ALA A 106 5.85 1.41 -7.39
CA ALA A 106 5.50 0.48 -6.31
C ALA A 106 4.00 0.19 -6.30
N VAL A 107 3.16 1.22 -6.47
CA VAL A 107 1.70 1.10 -6.55
C VAL A 107 1.26 0.23 -7.73
N ILE A 108 1.76 0.45 -8.94
CA ILE A 108 1.29 -0.33 -10.10
C ILE A 108 1.85 -1.76 -10.15
N ARG A 109 2.93 -2.04 -9.40
CA ARG A 109 3.60 -3.36 -9.36
C ARG A 109 3.30 -4.18 -8.10
N HIS A 110 2.59 -3.65 -7.12
CA HIS A 110 2.38 -4.36 -5.84
C HIS A 110 1.62 -5.69 -6.00
N SER A 111 0.85 -5.85 -7.08
CA SER A 111 0.15 -7.09 -7.41
C SER A 111 1.07 -8.13 -8.10
N GLU A 112 2.23 -7.73 -8.63
CA GLU A 112 3.23 -8.59 -9.27
C GLU A 112 4.11 -9.30 -8.23
N LYS A 113 3.49 -10.07 -7.34
CA LYS A 113 4.15 -10.71 -6.19
C LYS A 113 5.09 -11.86 -6.58
N ASP A 114 5.04 -12.30 -7.84
CA ASP A 114 5.92 -13.28 -8.47
C ASP A 114 7.19 -12.67 -9.08
N LYS A 115 7.24 -11.33 -9.22
CA LYS A 115 8.38 -10.61 -9.78
C LYS A 115 9.13 -9.87 -8.70
N VAL A 116 10.45 -9.85 -8.78
CA VAL A 116 11.31 -9.00 -7.93
C VAL A 116 11.35 -7.59 -8.51
N GLY A 117 11.09 -6.58 -7.69
CA GLY A 117 11.11 -5.16 -8.04
C GLY A 117 12.18 -4.36 -7.30
N SER A 118 11.93 -3.06 -7.16
CA SER A 118 12.75 -2.17 -6.33
C SER A 118 12.61 -2.49 -4.82
N PRO A 119 13.53 -2.03 -3.95
CA PRO A 119 13.36 -2.18 -2.50
C PRO A 119 12.02 -1.65 -1.98
N LEU A 120 11.48 -0.58 -2.58
CA LEU A 120 10.16 -0.05 -2.25
C LEU A 120 9.05 -0.99 -2.72
N ASP A 121 9.15 -1.52 -3.95
CA ASP A 121 8.17 -2.48 -4.51
C ASP A 121 8.05 -3.70 -3.60
N GLU A 122 9.19 -4.23 -3.12
CA GLU A 122 9.20 -5.41 -2.26
C GLU A 122 8.58 -5.15 -0.89
N ILE A 123 8.79 -3.95 -0.32
CA ILE A 123 8.13 -3.53 0.93
C ILE A 123 6.62 -3.45 0.75
N VAL A 124 6.12 -2.82 -0.32
CA VAL A 124 4.66 -2.71 -0.52
C VAL A 124 4.04 -4.10 -0.67
N LYS A 125 4.66 -4.99 -1.45
CA LYS A 125 4.17 -6.36 -1.63
C LYS A 125 4.15 -7.17 -0.33
N ASP A 126 5.16 -7.02 0.53
CA ASP A 126 5.23 -7.75 1.81
C ASP A 126 4.28 -7.16 2.84
N ALA A 127 4.19 -5.84 2.90
CA ALA A 127 3.31 -5.14 3.81
C ALA A 127 1.84 -5.47 3.52
N ASP A 128 1.43 -5.46 2.24
CA ASP A 128 0.09 -5.85 1.81
C ASP A 128 -0.26 -7.27 2.26
N VAL A 129 0.60 -8.26 1.96
CA VAL A 129 0.35 -9.67 2.34
C VAL A 129 0.29 -9.86 3.85
N LEU A 130 1.24 -9.26 4.59
CA LEU A 130 1.29 -9.40 6.05
C LEU A 130 0.11 -8.71 6.73
N ASP A 131 -0.29 -7.53 6.24
CA ASP A 131 -1.43 -6.78 6.77
C ASP A 131 -2.74 -7.53 6.52
N CYS A 132 -2.98 -8.01 5.29
CA CYS A 132 -4.15 -8.84 4.97
C CYS A 132 -4.21 -10.09 5.86
N TYR A 133 -3.09 -10.79 6.05
CA TYR A 133 -3.02 -11.95 6.95
C TYR A 133 -3.42 -11.60 8.39
N PHE A 134 -2.94 -10.47 8.95
CA PHE A 134 -3.30 -10.06 10.30
C PHE A 134 -4.73 -9.55 10.45
N HIS A 135 -5.37 -9.13 9.36
CA HIS A 135 -6.82 -8.87 9.32
C HIS A 135 -7.67 -10.14 9.14
N GLY A 136 -7.03 -11.31 8.99
CA GLY A 136 -7.69 -12.61 8.96
C GLY A 136 -7.91 -13.19 7.57
N ASP A 137 -7.29 -12.64 6.52
CA ASP A 137 -7.40 -13.18 5.17
C ASP A 137 -6.70 -14.55 5.06
N GLU A 138 -7.34 -15.47 4.35
CA GLU A 138 -6.75 -16.76 4.01
C GLU A 138 -5.78 -16.61 2.82
N ILE A 139 -4.48 -16.52 3.13
CA ILE A 139 -3.44 -16.43 2.11
C ILE A 139 -3.19 -17.81 1.50
N SER A 140 -3.64 -18.02 0.27
CA SER A 140 -3.54 -19.33 -0.41
C SER A 140 -2.71 -19.32 -1.70
N LYS A 141 -2.50 -18.14 -2.31
CA LYS A 141 -1.72 -18.00 -3.55
C LYS A 141 -0.24 -18.32 -3.29
N PRO A 142 0.43 -19.17 -4.10
CA PRO A 142 1.78 -19.64 -3.80
C PRO A 142 2.80 -18.53 -3.52
N TYR A 143 2.85 -17.49 -4.36
CA TYR A 143 3.77 -16.38 -4.17
C TYR A 143 3.42 -15.48 -2.97
N HIS A 144 2.15 -15.40 -2.58
CA HIS A 144 1.75 -14.65 -1.39
C HIS A 144 2.13 -15.43 -0.14
N LEU A 145 1.91 -16.76 -0.13
CA LEU A 145 2.32 -17.64 0.95
C LEU A 145 3.84 -17.65 1.16
N ALA A 146 4.62 -17.67 0.08
CA ALA A 146 6.08 -17.60 0.17
C ALA A 146 6.53 -16.29 0.84
N ARG A 147 6.01 -15.15 0.36
CA ARG A 147 6.28 -13.82 0.94
C ARG A 147 5.86 -13.71 2.40
N LEU A 148 4.68 -14.23 2.75
CA LEU A 148 4.19 -14.26 4.13
C LEU A 148 5.17 -15.01 5.05
N LYS A 149 5.64 -16.20 4.65
CA LYS A 149 6.63 -16.96 5.44
C LYS A 149 7.95 -16.21 5.57
N GLU A 150 8.45 -15.65 4.47
CA GLU A 150 9.70 -14.88 4.48
C GLU A 150 9.61 -13.68 5.41
N VAL A 151 8.54 -12.89 5.35
CA VAL A 151 8.37 -11.71 6.21
C VAL A 151 8.08 -12.09 7.66
N MET A 152 7.33 -13.16 7.94
CA MET A 152 7.13 -13.66 9.31
C MET A 152 8.45 -14.15 9.93
N GLY A 153 9.26 -14.90 9.17
CA GLY A 153 10.59 -15.31 9.59
C GLY A 153 11.54 -14.14 9.78
N GLU A 154 11.53 -13.15 8.87
CA GLU A 154 12.29 -11.91 8.99
C GLU A 154 11.94 -11.17 10.30
N LEU A 155 10.68 -11.15 10.69
CA LEU A 155 10.20 -10.46 11.88
C LEU A 155 10.24 -11.31 13.16
N ASN A 156 10.63 -12.58 13.08
CA ASN A 156 10.58 -13.55 14.17
C ASN A 156 9.16 -13.70 14.76
N LEU A 157 8.15 -13.76 13.90
CA LEU A 157 6.74 -13.89 14.28
C LEU A 157 6.22 -15.33 14.16
N GLU A 158 7.08 -16.28 13.78
CA GLU A 158 6.77 -17.70 13.77
C GLU A 158 6.94 -18.27 15.19
N SER A 159 5.96 -19.07 15.64
CA SER A 159 6.00 -19.83 16.89
C SER A 159 6.57 -21.23 16.68
#